data_AF-A0A7U7C6M3-F1
#
_entry.id   AF-A0A7U7C6M3-F1
#
_cell.length_a   1.000
_cell.length_b   1.000
_cell.length_c   1.000
_cell.angle_alpha   90.00
_cell.angle_beta   90.00
_cell.angle_gamma   90.00
#
_symmetry.space_group_name_H-M   'P 1'
#
loop_
_entity.id
_entity.type
_entity.pdbx_description
1 polymer ?
#
loop_
_entity_poly.entity_id
_entity_poly.type
_entity_poly.pdbx_seq_one_letter_code
_entity_poly.pdbx_strand_id
1 'polypeptide(L)'
;MIWCLLKKTSIARSELTLSNYFFKLADNLPMSKVQEPLCDLLGDVNPQFALKYMTTFLLKFGRKDEVVQKRPDIFVETLEKLDYIRKNDQGKYKLNMLFDKESLIFTSKA
;
A
#
# COMPACT_ATOMS: atom_id res chain seq x y z
N MET A 1 5.90 -1.63 -16.91
CA MET A 1 5.22 -0.42 -16.43
C MET A 1 3.91 -0.84 -15.77
N ILE A 2 3.74 -0.64 -14.46
CA ILE A 2 2.46 -0.92 -13.77
C ILE A 2 2.09 0.36 -13.00
N TRP A 3 1.02 1.02 -13.46
CA TRP A 3 0.45 2.26 -12.94
C TRP A 3 -0.92 1.89 -12.35
N CYS A 4 -1.00 1.49 -11.06
CA CYS A 4 -2.26 1.00 -10.46
C CYS A 4 -2.77 1.82 -9.27
N LEU A 5 -2.35 3.07 -9.09
CA LEU A 5 -2.75 3.89 -7.94
C LEU A 5 -3.04 5.34 -8.36
N LEU A 6 -4.04 5.50 -9.23
CA LEU A 6 -4.58 6.79 -9.64
C LEU A 6 -5.60 7.29 -8.61
N LYS A 7 -5.13 7.96 -7.55
CA LYS A 7 -5.90 9.02 -6.89
C LYS A 7 -5.57 10.36 -7.56
N LYS A 8 -6.51 11.31 -7.54
CA LYS A 8 -6.24 12.72 -7.90
C LYS A 8 -5.28 13.31 -6.87
N THR A 9 -3.98 13.20 -7.11
CA THR A 9 -2.96 13.77 -6.24
C THR A 9 -2.80 15.24 -6.56
N SER A 10 -2.70 16.10 -5.54
CA SER A 10 -2.26 17.49 -5.73
C SER A 10 -0.92 17.51 -6.49
N ILE A 11 -0.63 18.60 -7.23
CA ILE A 11 0.62 18.74 -8.02
C ILE A 11 1.86 18.47 -7.15
N ALA A 12 1.80 18.78 -5.86
CA ALA A 12 2.87 18.56 -4.88
C ALA A 12 3.02 17.11 -4.41
N ARG A 13 2.05 16.22 -4.68
CA ARG A 13 2.03 14.80 -4.27
C ARG A 13 2.41 14.59 -2.80
N SER A 14 1.84 15.44 -1.94
CA SER A 14 2.15 15.48 -0.51
C SER A 14 1.37 14.47 0.33
N GLU A 15 0.33 13.85 -0.24
CA GLU A 15 -0.51 12.86 0.46
C GLU A 15 0.25 11.54 0.68
N LEU A 16 -0.06 10.87 1.80
CA LEU A 16 0.53 9.59 2.17
C LEU A 16 -0.12 8.43 1.40
N THR A 17 0.35 8.18 0.18
CA THR A 17 -0.08 7.06 -0.65
C THR A 17 1.13 6.29 -1.20
N LEU A 18 0.95 5.01 -1.53
CA LEU A 18 2.03 4.23 -2.16
C LEU A 18 2.47 4.85 -3.50
N SER A 19 1.55 5.38 -4.30
CA SER A 19 1.92 6.02 -5.58
C SER A 19 2.79 7.26 -5.38
N ASN A 20 2.45 8.12 -4.42
CA ASN A 20 3.23 9.32 -4.15
C ASN A 20 4.60 8.98 -3.57
N TYR A 21 4.66 8.01 -2.65
CA TYR A 21 5.90 7.55 -2.04
C TYR A 21 6.85 6.99 -3.10
N PHE A 22 6.41 6.00 -3.88
CA PHE A 22 7.29 5.37 -4.87
C PHE A 22 7.64 6.28 -6.05
N PHE A 23 6.77 7.23 -6.40
CA PHE A 23 7.11 8.25 -7.40
C PHE A 23 8.27 9.12 -6.93
N LYS A 24 8.20 9.66 -5.71
CA LYS A 24 9.28 10.49 -5.16
C LYS A 24 10.57 9.69 -4.97
N LEU A 25 10.46 8.42 -4.56
CA LEU A 25 11.60 7.54 -4.38
C LEU A 25 12.31 7.25 -5.71
N ALA A 26 11.57 7.06 -6.80
CA ALA A 26 12.15 6.81 -8.13
C ALA A 26 12.91 8.03 -8.69
N ASP A 27 12.40 9.24 -8.44
CA ASP A 27 12.97 10.49 -8.94
C ASP A 27 13.93 11.17 -7.93
N ASN A 28 14.29 10.49 -6.83
CA ASN A 28 15.10 11.03 -5.72
C ASN A 28 14.60 12.39 -5.19
N LEU A 29 13.28 12.56 -5.13
CA LEU A 29 12.65 13.79 -4.66
C LEU A 29 12.57 13.83 -3.13
N PRO A 30 12.59 15.02 -2.52
CA PRO A 30 12.46 15.16 -1.08
C PRO A 30 11.10 14.62 -0.58
N MET A 31 11.18 13.74 0.41
CA MET A 31 10.02 13.24 1.13
C MET A 31 9.45 14.32 2.05
N SER A 32 8.13 14.38 2.19
CA SER A 32 7.50 15.26 3.18
C SER A 32 7.49 14.61 4.56
N LYS A 33 7.34 15.40 5.62
CA LYS A 33 7.23 14.89 7.00
C LYS A 33 6.16 13.80 7.18
N VAL A 34 5.06 13.91 6.44
CA VAL A 34 3.98 12.91 6.47
C VAL A 34 4.39 11.57 5.87
N GLN A 35 5.44 11.54 5.04
CA GLN A 35 6.00 10.35 4.37
C GLN A 35 7.17 9.72 5.16
N GLU A 36 7.75 10.40 6.14
CA GLU A 36 8.83 9.88 7.01
C GLU A 36 8.49 8.50 7.59
N PRO A 37 7.27 8.22 8.10
CA PRO A 37 6.98 6.92 8.68
C PRO A 37 7.01 5.75 7.67
N LEU A 38 6.81 6.03 6.37
CA LEU A 38 6.99 5.01 5.33
C LEU A 38 8.47 4.83 4.99
N CYS A 39 9.27 5.90 5.05
CA CYS A 39 10.72 5.82 4.88
C CYS A 39 11.34 4.96 5.98
N ASP A 40 10.97 5.19 7.25
CA ASP A 40 11.50 4.44 8.38
C ASP A 40 11.15 2.95 8.32
N LEU A 41 9.96 2.62 7.82
CA LEU A 41 9.46 1.25 7.74
C LEU A 41 10.00 0.49 6.52
N LEU A 42 10.07 1.14 5.37
CA LEU A 42 10.51 0.50 4.11
C LEU A 42 12.01 0.61 3.87
N GLY A 43 12.69 1.62 4.43
CA GLY A 43 14.12 1.87 4.25
C GLY A 43 14.55 1.82 2.78
N ASP A 44 15.70 1.18 2.53
CA ASP A 44 16.32 1.05 1.21
C ASP A 44 15.77 -0.12 0.37
N VAL A 45 14.55 -0.58 0.66
CA VAL A 45 13.97 -1.69 -0.09
C VAL A 45 13.79 -1.33 -1.57
N ASN A 46 14.12 -2.28 -2.44
CA ASN A 46 13.86 -2.16 -3.88
C ASN A 46 12.38 -1.84 -4.16
N PRO A 47 12.05 -0.68 -4.77
CA PRO A 47 10.67 -0.23 -4.98
C PRO A 47 9.82 -1.20 -5.80
N GLN A 48 10.41 -1.79 -6.83
CA GLN A 48 9.71 -2.70 -7.73
C GLN A 48 9.36 -4.02 -7.03
N PHE A 49 10.28 -4.52 -6.20
CA PHE A 49 10.03 -5.67 -5.35
C PHE A 49 8.92 -5.37 -4.32
N ALA A 50 9.02 -4.23 -3.61
CA ALA A 50 8.03 -3.82 -2.61
C ALA A 50 6.62 -3.72 -3.21
N LEU A 51 6.49 -3.03 -4.35
CA LEU A 51 5.22 -2.90 -5.07
C LEU A 51 4.66 -4.25 -5.50
N LYS A 52 5.50 -5.12 -6.08
CA LYS A 52 5.10 -6.46 -6.50
C LYS A 52 4.59 -7.28 -5.30
N TYR A 53 5.31 -7.22 -4.18
CA TYR A 53 4.95 -7.93 -2.97
C TYR A 53 3.61 -7.46 -2.41
N MET A 54 3.46 -6.15 -2.18
CA MET A 54 2.23 -5.55 -1.65
C MET A 54 1.02 -5.81 -2.55
N THR A 55 1.19 -5.69 -3.87
CA THR A 55 0.12 -6.00 -4.83
C THR A 55 -0.27 -7.47 -4.76
N THR A 56 0.71 -8.38 -4.73
CA THR A 56 0.46 -9.83 -4.61
C THR A 56 -0.27 -10.15 -3.30
N PHE A 57 0.08 -9.46 -2.21
CA PHE A 57 -0.62 -9.61 -0.94
C PHE A 57 -2.08 -9.16 -1.03
N LEU A 58 -2.35 -7.98 -1.60
CA LEU A 58 -3.70 -7.44 -1.76
C LEU A 58 -4.57 -8.32 -2.66
N LEU A 59 -4.01 -8.91 -3.72
CA LEU A 59 -4.74 -9.81 -4.62
C LEU A 59 -5.26 -11.08 -3.93
N LYS A 60 -4.72 -11.46 -2.76
CA LYS A 60 -5.28 -12.56 -1.94
C LYS A 60 -6.75 -12.31 -1.57
N PHE A 61 -7.15 -11.04 -1.44
CA PHE A 61 -8.52 -10.64 -1.10
C PHE A 61 -9.52 -10.84 -2.24
N GLY A 62 -9.07 -11.18 -3.46
CA GLY A 62 -9.98 -11.61 -4.53
C GLY A 62 -10.63 -12.96 -4.26
N ARG A 63 -9.93 -13.83 -3.55
CA ARG A 63 -10.35 -15.21 -3.28
C ARG A 63 -10.74 -15.46 -1.82
N LYS A 64 -10.33 -14.59 -0.90
CA LYS A 64 -10.53 -14.75 0.55
C LYS A 64 -10.96 -13.43 1.16
N ASP A 65 -11.94 -13.44 2.05
CA ASP A 65 -12.35 -12.21 2.75
C ASP A 65 -11.37 -11.84 3.88
N GLU A 66 -10.60 -12.82 4.36
CA GLU A 66 -9.62 -12.66 5.45
C GLU A 66 -8.28 -13.32 5.10
N VAL A 67 -7.17 -12.66 5.48
CA VAL A 67 -5.81 -13.15 5.29
C VAL A 67 -5.08 -13.23 6.63
N VAL A 68 -4.53 -14.40 6.94
CA VAL A 68 -3.70 -14.62 8.14
C VAL A 68 -2.25 -14.30 7.81
N GLN A 69 -1.59 -13.51 8.67
CA GLN A 69 -0.16 -13.23 8.59
C GLN A 69 0.52 -13.70 9.87
N LYS A 70 1.34 -14.75 9.78
CA LYS A 70 1.97 -15.40 10.95
C LYS A 70 3.24 -14.72 11.44
N ARG A 71 3.90 -13.96 10.56
CA ARG A 71 5.19 -13.29 10.85
C ARG A 71 5.05 -11.79 10.59
N PRO A 72 5.69 -10.94 11.41
CA PRO A 72 5.83 -9.52 11.10
C PRO A 72 6.38 -9.33 9.69
N ASP A 73 5.81 -8.38 8.97
CA ASP A 73 6.11 -8.12 7.57
C ASP A 73 5.93 -6.63 7.31
N ILE A 74 7.03 -5.93 7.04
CA ILE A 74 7.07 -4.48 6.84
C ILE A 74 6.16 -4.01 5.71
N PHE A 75 5.90 -4.86 4.70
CA PHE A 75 5.01 -4.54 3.60
C PHE A 75 3.54 -4.62 4.03
N VAL A 76 3.20 -5.62 4.85
CA VAL A 76 1.85 -5.75 5.42
C VAL A 76 1.60 -4.63 6.43
N GLU A 77 2.60 -4.30 7.25
CA GLU A 77 2.54 -3.17 8.18
C GLU A 77 2.38 -1.84 7.45
N THR A 78 3.07 -1.65 6.32
CA THR A 78 2.88 -0.48 5.45
C THR A 78 1.44 -0.37 4.96
N LEU A 79 0.85 -1.48 4.48
CA LEU A 79 -0.53 -1.51 4.02
C LEU A 79 -1.54 -1.23 5.15
N GLU A 80 -1.26 -1.72 6.36
CA GLU A 80 -2.07 -1.44 7.56
C GLU A 80 -1.97 0.05 7.95
N LYS A 81 -0.76 0.62 7.92
CA LYS A 81 -0.51 2.03 8.24
C LYS A 81 -1.18 3.00 7.26
N LEU A 82 -1.34 2.57 6.00
CA LEU A 82 -2.07 3.30 4.96
C LEU A 82 -3.59 3.10 5.03
N ASP A 83 -4.09 2.35 6.01
CA ASP A 83 -5.50 1.98 6.20
C ASP A 83 -6.08 1.20 4.99
N TYR A 84 -5.22 0.53 4.22
CA TYR A 84 -5.65 -0.30 3.08
C TYR A 84 -6.17 -1.65 3.54
N ILE A 85 -5.63 -2.14 4.66
CA ILE A 85 -6.06 -3.35 5.37
C ILE A 85 -6.18 -3.05 6.86
N ARG A 86 -7.00 -3.81 7.57
CA ARG A 86 -7.13 -3.73 9.03
C ARG A 86 -7.29 -5.11 9.65
N LYS A 87 -6.81 -5.30 10.88
CA LYS A 87 -7.07 -6.52 11.65
C LYS A 87 -8.53 -6.56 12.10
N ASN A 88 -9.13 -7.75 12.03
CA ASN A 88 -10.39 -8.06 12.71
C ASN A 88 -10.12 -8.49 14.17
N ASP A 89 -11.19 -8.79 14.90
CA ASP A 89 -11.10 -9.22 16.31
C ASP A 89 -10.32 -10.54 16.50
N GLN A 90 -10.13 -11.31 15.43
CA GLN A 90 -9.34 -12.55 15.41
C GLN A 90 -7.87 -12.33 15.01
N GLY A 91 -7.44 -11.08 14.82
CA GLY A 91 -6.08 -10.74 14.38
C GLY A 91 -5.77 -11.05 12.91
N LYS A 92 -6.79 -11.37 12.10
CA LYS A 92 -6.65 -11.58 10.65
C LYS A 92 -6.88 -10.28 9.91
N TYR A 93 -6.19 -10.09 8.79
CA TYR A 93 -6.36 -8.92 7.96
C TYR A 93 -7.61 -9.01 7.09
N LYS A 94 -8.35 -7.91 7.02
CA LYS A 94 -9.44 -7.63 6.07
C LYS A 94 -9.08 -6.44 5.21
N LEU A 95 -9.61 -6.41 4.00
CA LEU A 95 -9.48 -5.24 3.13
C LEU A 95 -10.34 -4.09 3.66
N ASN A 96 -9.79 -2.89 3.69
CA ASN A 96 -10.51 -1.66 4.05
C ASN A 96 -10.70 -0.70 2.86
N MET A 97 -10.41 -1.18 1.65
CA MET A 97 -10.63 -0.51 0.38
C MET A 97 -11.82 -1.13 -0.37
N LEU A 98 -12.29 -0.44 -1.39
CA LEU A 98 -13.13 -1.07 -2.41
C LEU A 98 -12.22 -1.87 -3.36
N PHE A 99 -12.62 -3.09 -3.68
CA PHE A 99 -11.90 -3.93 -4.64
C PHE A 99 -12.84 -4.41 -5.74
N ASP A 100 -12.60 -3.93 -6.95
CA ASP A 100 -13.22 -4.45 -8.15
C ASP A 100 -12.43 -5.67 -8.62
N LYS A 101 -13.07 -6.85 -8.55
CA LYS A 101 -12.46 -8.13 -8.88
C LYS A 101 -12.34 -8.37 -10.39
N GLU A 102 -13.14 -7.69 -11.20
CA GLU A 102 -13.11 -7.83 -12.65
C GLU A 102 -11.94 -7.05 -13.24
N SER A 103 -11.80 -5.79 -12.82
CA SER A 103 -10.71 -4.90 -13.29
C SER A 103 -9.44 -4.99 -12.45
N LEU A 104 -9.47 -5.70 -11.31
CA LEU A 104 -8.39 -5.80 -10.32
C LEU A 104 -7.95 -4.43 -9.77
N ILE A 105 -8.89 -3.49 -9.66
CA ILE A 105 -8.64 -2.12 -9.18
C ILE A 105 -9.02 -2.00 -7.70
N PHE A 106 -8.08 -1.45 -6.91
CA PHE A 106 -8.29 -1.10 -5.51
C PHE A 106 -8.49 0.41 -5.38
N THR A 107 -9.57 0.81 -4.69
CA THR A 107 -9.89 2.22 -4.45
C THR A 107 -10.01 2.45 -2.95
N SER A 108 -9.14 3.29 -2.39
CA SER A 108 -9.26 3.68 -0.98
C SER A 108 -10.49 4.53 -0.77
N LYS A 109 -11.18 4.32 0.35
CA LYS A 109 -12.30 5.15 0.76
C LYS A 109 -11.78 6.59 0.94
N ALA A 110 -12.49 7.55 0.35
CA ALA A 110 -12.16 8.96 0.45
C ALA A 110 -12.37 9.46 1.88
#